data_AF-A0A969U604-F1
#
_entry.id   AF-A0A969U604-F1
#
_cell.length_a   1.000
_cell.length_b   1.000
_cell.length_c   1.000
_cell.angle_alpha   90.00
_cell.angle_beta   90.00
_cell.angle_gamma   90.00
#
_symmetry.space_group_name_H-M   'P 1'
#
loop_
_entity.id
_entity.type
_entity.pdbx_description
1 polymer ?
#
loop_
_entity_poly.entity_id
_entity_poly.type
_entity_poly.pdbx_seq_one_letter_code
_entity_poly.pdbx_strand_id
1 'polypeptide(L)' 'MVISRAIATNSTGSATTKSLIKIDDGGAKGPTDKAPEIRARLSDVRVTEGQPLRLECRIDGSHPLSVVWH' A
#
# COMPACT_ATOMS: atom_id res chain seq x y z
N MET A 1 -14.54 -5.11 10.20
CA MET A 1 -14.18 -6.08 9.15
C MET A 1 -15.21 -5.98 8.04
N VAL A 2 -14.79 -5.72 6.81
CA VAL A 2 -15.67 -5.48 5.65
C VAL A 2 -15.24 -6.40 4.50
N ILE A 3 -16.20 -6.94 3.75
CA ILE A 3 -15.93 -7.72 2.55
C ILE A 3 -16.23 -6.84 1.33
N SER A 4 -15.21 -6.58 0.51
CA SER A 4 -15.36 -5.92 -0.79
C SER A 4 -15.56 -6.97 -1.88
N ARG A 5 -16.41 -6.67 -2.87
CA ARG A 5 -16.68 -7.53 -4.03
C ARG A 5 -16.37 -6.77 -5.30
N ALA A 6 -15.57 -7.37 -6.18
CA ALA A 6 -15.35 -6.86 -7.54
C ALA A 6 -15.98 -7.83 -8.54
N ILE A 7 -16.62 -7.28 -9.58
CA ILE A 7 -17.27 -8.03 -10.66
C ILE A 7 -16.72 -7.49 -11.98
N ALA A 8 -16.17 -8.38 -12.80
CA ALA A 8 -15.76 -8.08 -14.17
C ALA A 8 -16.76 -8.73 -15.13
N THR A 9 -17.24 -8.00 -16.14
CA THR A 9 -18.28 -8.49 -17.07
C THR A 9 -17.92 -8.10 -18.49
N ASN A 10 -18.15 -9.03 -19.43
CA ASN A 10 -18.10 -8.80 -20.87
C ASN A 10 -19.33 -9.45 -21.54
N SER A 11 -19.40 -9.43 -22.86
CA SER A 11 -20.53 -9.99 -23.63
C SER A 11 -20.72 -11.51 -23.47
N THR A 12 -19.70 -12.23 -23.03
CA THR A 12 -19.72 -13.69 -22.83
C THR A 12 -20.07 -14.08 -21.40
N GLY A 13 -19.97 -13.16 -20.43
CA GLY A 13 -20.37 -13.42 -19.06
C GLY A 13 -19.68 -12.54 -18.03
N SER A 14 -19.68 -13.01 -16.79
CA SER A 14 -19.16 -12.27 -15.65
C SER A 14 -18.31 -13.16 -14.74
N ALA A 15 -17.23 -12.59 -14.20
CA ALA A 15 -16.40 -13.15 -13.14
C ALA A 15 -16.51 -12.29 -11.88
N THR A 16 -16.49 -12.92 -10.70
CA THR A 16 -16.57 -12.22 -9.41
C THR A 16 -15.41 -12.63 -8.53
N THR A 17 -14.85 -11.66 -7.79
CA THR A 17 -13.92 -11.90 -6.69
C THR A 17 -14.35 -11.13 -5.44
N LYS A 18 -13.86 -11.56 -4.27
CA LYS A 18 -14.09 -10.90 -2.99
C LYS A 18 -12.77 -10.70 -2.27
N SER A 19 -12.65 -9.61 -1.53
CA SER A 19 -11.51 -9.32 -0.66
C SER A 19 -11.98 -8.96 0.74
N LEU A 20 -11.21 -9.34 1.75
CA LEU A 20 -11.49 -9.05 3.14
C LEU A 20 -10.63 -7.88 3.62
N ILE A 21 -11.27 -6.87 4.19
CA ILE A 21 -10.62 -5.68 4.74
C ILE A 21 -10.82 -5.66 6.25
N LYS A 22 -9.71 -5.64 6.98
CA LYS A 22 -9.68 -5.42 8.43
C LYS A 22 -8.96 -4.11 8.71
N ILE A 23 -9.61 -3.23 9.46
CA ILE A 23 -8.99 -2.02 10.01
C ILE A 23 -8.61 -2.37 11.45
N ASP A 24 -7.38 -2.05 11.79
CA ASP A 24 -6.82 -2.26 13.12
C ASP A 24 -6.57 -0.87 13.73
N ASP A 25 -7.34 -0.54 14.76
CA ASP A 25 -7.32 0.77 15.41
C ASP A 25 -6.13 0.94 16.37
N GLY A 26 -5.18 -0.01 16.39
CA GLY A 26 -3.96 0.07 17.20
C GLY A 26 -4.14 -0.36 18.66
N GLY A 27 -5.26 -1.01 19.00
CA GLY A 27 -5.48 -1.60 20.32
C GLY A 27 -4.57 -2.80 20.61
N ALA A 28 -4.19 -2.98 21.88
CA ALA A 28 -3.46 -4.12 22.47
C ALA A 28 -2.50 -4.87 21.53
N LYS A 29 -1.63 -4.14 20.82
CA LYS A 29 -0.46 -4.74 20.19
C LYS A 29 0.59 -4.98 21.27
N GLY A 30 1.28 -6.12 21.18
CA GLY A 30 2.47 -6.32 22.00
C GLY A 30 3.47 -5.18 21.76
N PRO A 31 4.33 -4.85 22.74
CA PRO A 31 5.28 -3.74 22.65
C PRO A 31 6.27 -3.79 21.47
N THR A 32 6.25 -4.87 20.67
CA THR A 32 7.17 -5.16 19.57
C THR A 32 6.58 -4.97 18.16
N ASP A 33 5.27 -4.77 18.01
CA ASP A 33 4.61 -4.73 16.68
C ASP A 33 4.24 -3.29 16.26
N LYS A 34 5.23 -2.57 15.73
CA LYS A 34 5.08 -1.22 15.19
C LYS A 34 4.52 -1.27 13.77
N ALA A 35 3.39 -0.60 13.54
CA ALA A 35 2.80 -0.46 12.20
C ALA A 35 3.74 0.29 11.24
N PRO A 36 3.71 -0.02 9.93
CA PRO A 36 4.48 0.72 8.93
C PRO A 36 4.10 2.20 8.89
N GLU A 37 5.10 3.08 8.92
CA GLU A 37 4.91 4.53 8.93
C GLU A 37 5.87 5.18 7.93
N ILE A 38 5.32 6.03 7.03
CA ILE A 38 6.12 6.84 6.12
C ILE A 38 6.70 8.02 6.90
N ARG A 39 7.97 7.93 7.27
CA ARG A 39 8.74 8.96 7.99
C ARG A 39 9.16 10.11 7.09
N ALA A 40 9.53 9.82 5.85
CA ALA A 40 9.83 10.82 4.84
C ALA A 40 8.95 10.55 3.62
N ARG A 41 8.04 11.47 3.35
CA ARG A 41 7.15 11.41 2.18
C ARG A 41 7.93 11.78 0.92
N LEU A 42 7.39 11.34 -0.20
CA LEU A 42 7.85 11.81 -1.50
C LEU A 42 7.66 13.31 -1.62
N SER A 43 8.54 13.92 -2.40
CA SER A 43 8.47 15.33 -2.78
C SER A 43 8.59 15.44 -4.29
N ASP A 44 8.13 16.56 -4.83
CA ASP A 44 8.24 16.84 -6.26
C ASP A 44 9.71 16.94 -6.65
N VAL A 45 10.10 16.19 -7.68
CA VAL A 45 11.44 16.21 -8.26
C VAL A 45 11.33 16.63 -9.72
N ARG A 46 12.11 17.65 -10.10
CA ARG A 46 12.24 18.09 -11.49
C ARG A 46 13.56 17.58 -12.03
N VAL A 47 13.53 17.02 -13.23
CA VAL A 47 14.71 16.46 -13.90
C VAL A 47 14.68 16.86 -15.38
N THR A 48 15.86 17.06 -15.97
CA THR A 48 15.99 17.29 -17.40
C THR A 48 15.73 16.01 -18.17
N GLU A 49 15.07 16.10 -19.32
CA GLU A 49 14.85 14.96 -20.20
C GLU A 49 16.17 14.22 -20.51
N GLY A 50 16.12 12.89 -20.46
CA GLY A 50 17.29 12.03 -20.65
C GLY A 50 18.17 11.85 -19.40
N GLN A 51 17.91 12.54 -18.29
CA GLN A 51 18.60 12.32 -17.00
C GLN A 51 17.79 11.40 -16.07
N PRO A 52 18.47 10.61 -15.20
CA PRO A 52 17.79 9.69 -14.28
C PRO A 52 17.01 10.44 -13.19
N LEU A 53 15.78 9.98 -12.93
CA LEU A 53 14.93 10.45 -11.84
C LEU A 53 15.16 9.58 -10.59
N ARG A 54 15.37 10.20 -9.43
CA ARG A 54 15.41 9.51 -8.13
C ARG A 54 14.21 9.91 -7.29
N LEU A 55 13.40 8.92 -6.93
CA LEU A 55 12.32 9.06 -5.95
C LEU A 55 12.76 8.38 -4.65
N GLU A 56 12.53 9.04 -3.52
CA GLU A 56 12.95 8.55 -2.22
C GLU A 56 11.85 8.75 -1.18
N CYS A 57 11.59 7.70 -0.40
CA CYS A 57 10.77 7.77 0.80
C CYS A 57 11.44 6.94 1.91
N ARG A 58 11.11 7.25 3.16
CA ARG A 58 11.60 6.50 4.32
C ARG A 58 10.42 5.87 5.05
N ILE A 59 10.52 4.57 5.32
CA ILE A 59 9.49 3.79 5.99
C ILE A 59 10.11 3.15 7.24
N ASP A 60 9.44 3.29 8.39
CA ASP A 60 9.77 2.57 9.63
C ASP A 60 8.65 1.57 9.95
N GLY A 61 8.97 0.48 10.65
CA GLY A 61 7.98 -0.49 11.14
C GLY A 61 8.65 -1.79 11.56
N SER A 62 7.87 -2.73 12.11
CA SER A 62 8.38 -4.07 12.43
C SER A 62 8.59 -4.90 11.15
N HIS A 63 9.68 -5.65 11.08
CA HIS A 63 10.01 -6.49 9.92
C HIS A 63 9.21 -7.81 9.93
N PRO A 64 8.90 -8.37 8.75
CA PRO A 64 9.25 -7.90 7.41
C PRO A 64 8.30 -6.82 6.87
N LEU A 65 8.87 -5.79 6.23
CA LEU A 65 8.12 -4.74 5.51
C LEU A 65 8.11 -5.05 4.00
N SER A 66 6.97 -4.83 3.34
CA SER A 66 6.82 -4.91 1.89
C SER A 66 6.47 -3.54 1.33
N VAL A 67 7.16 -3.11 0.27
CA VAL A 67 7.04 -1.77 -0.33
C VAL A 67 6.75 -1.91 -1.82
N VAL A 68 5.71 -1.22 -2.29
CA VAL A 68 5.27 -1.21 -3.69
C VAL A 68 5.02 0.24 -4.12
N TRP A 69 5.43 0.58 -5.34
CA TRP A 69 5.12 1.86 -5.99
C TRP A 69 3.87 1.70 -6.87
N HIS A 70 3.02 2.72 -6.89
CA HIS A 70 1.76 2.75 -7.67
C HIS A 70 1.72 3.98 -8.58
#